data_AF-A0A928EWY3-F1
#
_entry.id   AF-A0A928EWY3-F1
#
_cell.length_a   1.000
_cell.length_b   1.000
_cell.length_c   1.000
_cell.angle_alpha   90.00
_cell.angle_beta   90.00
_cell.angle_gamma   90.00
#
_symmetry.space_group_name_H-M   'P 1'
#
loop_
_entity.id
_entity.type
_entity.pdbx_description
1 polymer ?
#
loop_
_entity_poly.entity_id
_entity_poly.type
_entity_poly.pdbx_seq_one_letter_code
_entity_poly.pdbx_strand_id
1 'polypeptide(L)' 'WSPYSLYSEEIATFGESDYNQKDSEGFINLFGLPIKVQAMVDGKK' A
#
# COMPACT_ATOMS: atom_id res chain seq x y z
N TRP A 1 -24.06 -10.46 -6.07
CA TRP A 1 -23.05 -9.64 -6.78
C TRP A 1 -23.73 -8.36 -7.23
N SER A 2 -23.12 -7.20 -6.99
CA SER A 2 -23.65 -5.91 -7.46
C SER A 2 -23.17 -5.65 -8.89
N PRO A 3 -24.03 -5.22 -9.83
CA PRO A 3 -23.58 -4.83 -11.18
C PRO A 3 -22.64 -3.61 -11.17
N TYR A 4 -22.55 -2.89 -10.05
CA TYR A 4 -21.65 -1.75 -9.85
C TYR A 4 -20.55 -2.04 -8.82
N SER A 5 -20.20 -3.30 -8.63
CA SER A 5 -19.09 -3.66 -7.74
C SER A 5 -17.77 -3.08 -8.28
N LEU A 6 -16.96 -2.52 -7.38
CA LEU A 6 -15.57 -2.15 -7.66
C LEU A 6 -14.57 -3.25 -7.27
N TYR A 7 -15.07 -4.39 -6.79
CA TYR A 7 -14.23 -5.54 -6.49
C TYR A 7 -13.65 -6.14 -7.78
N SER A 8 -12.35 -6.43 -7.75
CA SER A 8 -11.62 -7.11 -8.81
C SER A 8 -10.91 -8.33 -8.22
N GLU A 9 -11.30 -9.53 -8.66
CA GLU A 9 -10.68 -10.80 -8.23
C GLU A 9 -9.22 -10.89 -8.70
N GLU A 10 -8.91 -10.43 -9.91
CA GLU A 10 -7.56 -10.40 -10.50
C GLU A 10 -6.54 -9.61 -9.66
N ILE A 11 -7.02 -8.59 -8.94
CA ILE A 11 -6.20 -7.76 -8.05
C ILE A 11 -6.19 -8.34 -6.62
N ALA A 12 -7.31 -8.89 -6.16
CA ALA A 12 -7.49 -9.34 -4.78
C ALA A 12 -7.08 -10.80 -4.52
N THR A 13 -6.69 -11.55 -5.55
CA THR A 13 -6.33 -12.97 -5.46
C THR A 13 -4.95 -13.19 -4.81
N PHE A 14 -4.81 -14.36 -4.17
CA PHE A 14 -3.52 -14.86 -3.66
C PHE A 14 -2.78 -15.76 -4.68
N GLY A 15 -3.40 -16.03 -5.83
CA GLY A 15 -2.80 -16.80 -6.94
C GLY A 15 -1.95 -15.92 -7.88
N GLU A 16 -1.95 -16.25 -9.16
CA GLU A 16 -1.44 -15.31 -10.19
C GLU A 16 -2.32 -14.06 -10.17
N SER A 17 -1.67 -12.89 -10.01
CA SER A 17 -2.34 -11.60 -9.97
C SER A 17 -1.73 -10.67 -11.00
N ASP A 18 -2.58 -9.87 -11.62
CA ASP A 18 -2.17 -8.81 -12.55
C ASP A 18 -1.47 -7.64 -11.85
N TYR A 19 -1.46 -7.61 -10.51
CA TYR A 19 -0.76 -6.59 -9.73
C TYR A 19 0.70 -6.99 -9.41
N ASN A 20 1.64 -6.11 -9.75
CA ASN A 20 3.04 -6.26 -9.37
C ASN A 20 3.25 -5.90 -7.88
N GLN A 21 3.34 -6.92 -7.04
CA GLN A 21 3.51 -6.76 -5.59
C GLN A 21 4.77 -5.98 -5.18
N LYS A 22 5.79 -5.89 -6.05
CA LYS A 22 7.01 -5.11 -5.74
C LYS A 22 6.74 -3.61 -5.66
N ASP A 23 5.71 -3.11 -6.31
CA ASP A 23 5.37 -1.69 -6.28
C ASP A 23 4.93 -1.23 -4.88
N SER A 24 4.46 -2.15 -4.04
CA SER A 24 4.06 -1.89 -2.65
C SER A 24 5.20 -1.35 -1.79
N GLU A 25 6.44 -1.78 -2.04
CA GLU A 25 7.61 -1.35 -1.28
C GLU A 25 7.84 0.16 -1.42
N GLY A 26 7.82 0.66 -2.66
CA GLY A 26 7.95 2.09 -2.95
C GLY A 26 6.82 2.91 -2.32
N PHE A 27 5.58 2.42 -2.42
CA PHE A 27 4.42 3.07 -1.82
C PHE A 27 4.56 3.17 -0.30
N ILE A 28 4.86 2.06 0.40
CA ILE A 28 5.02 2.04 1.86
C ILE A 28 6.12 3.00 2.30
N ASN A 29 7.26 3.00 1.61
CA ASN A 29 8.39 3.86 1.93
C ASN A 29 8.05 5.34 1.79
N LEU A 30 7.39 5.75 0.70
CA LEU A 30 7.03 7.14 0.46
C LEU A 30 5.87 7.61 1.34
N PHE A 31 4.82 6.80 1.44
CA PHE A 31 3.64 7.13 2.26
C PHE A 31 3.98 7.18 3.75
N GLY A 32 4.87 6.29 4.22
CA GLY A 32 5.34 6.24 5.60
C GLY A 32 6.43 7.28 5.94
N LEU A 33 7.05 7.92 4.95
CA LEU A 33 8.16 8.84 5.15
C LEU A 33 7.83 10.01 6.10
N PRO A 34 6.69 10.72 5.97
CA PRO A 34 6.36 11.82 6.88
C PRO A 34 6.21 11.37 8.33
N ILE A 35 5.61 10.20 8.56
CA ILE A 35 5.44 9.61 9.90
C ILE A 35 6.80 9.32 10.52
N LYS A 36 7.69 8.68 9.76
CA LYS A 36 9.06 8.38 10.19
C LYS A 36 9.83 9.64 10.56
N VAL A 37 9.76 10.68 9.72
CA VAL A 37 10.44 11.96 9.98
C VAL A 37 9.89 12.64 11.22
N GLN A 38 8.57 12.67 11.39
CA GLN A 38 7.94 13.26 12.58
C GLN A 38 8.40 12.56 13.86
N ALA A 39 8.40 11.22 13.88
CA ALA A 39 8.90 10.44 15.01
C ALA A 39 10.37 10.74 15.33
N MET A 40 11.21 10.94 14.31
CA MET A 40 12.62 11.32 14.50
C MET A 40 12.79 12.73 15.07
N VAL A 41 11.88 13.67 14.78
CA VAL A 41 11.89 15.02 15.34
C VAL A 41 11.43 14.99 16.79
N ASP A 42 10.35 14.26 17.10
CA ASP A 42 9.82 14.19 18.47
C ASP A 42 10.72 13.41 19.43
N GLY A 43 11.37 12.34 18.96
CA GLY A 43 12.35 11.59 19.77
C GLY A 43 13.69 12.31 20.00
N LYS A 44 13.91 13.48 19.39
CA LYS A 44 15.09 14.34 19.61
C LYS A 44 14.83 15.47 20.62
N LYS A 45 13.60 15.63 21.10
CA LYS A 45 13.26 16.53 22.22
C LYS A 45 13.64 15.89 23.55
#